data_AF-A0A1I2CAR9-F1
#
_entry.id   AF-A0A1I2CAR9-F1
#
_cell.length_a   1.000
_cell.length_b   1.000
_cell.length_c   1.000
_cell.angle_alpha   90.00
_cell.angle_beta   90.00
_cell.angle_gamma   90.00
#
_symmetry.space_group_name_H-M   'P 1'
#
loop_
_entity.id
_entity.type
_entity.pdbx_description
1 polymer ?
#
loop_
_entity_poly.entity_id
_entity_poly.type
_entity_poly.pdbx_seq_one_letter_code
_entity_poly.pdbx_strand_id
1 'polypeptide(L)'
;MIDNQAETYWTTNDDQVSGEVEIEFPEEQTINYVLLQEYITLGQRIKSFNIEARIDDQWQTIGKGTTIGYKRIVPVESVVTNKLKITIQDSKACPVISNLEIY
;
A
#
# COMPACT_ATOMS: atom_id res chain seq x y z
N MET A 1 7.95 7.66 -0.75
CA MET A 1 6.64 6.98 -0.99
C MET A 1 5.74 7.74 -1.96
N ILE A 2 5.50 9.05 -1.78
CA ILE A 2 4.74 9.89 -2.72
C ILE A 2 5.57 11.06 -3.29
N ASP A 3 6.86 11.06 -3.00
CA ASP A 3 7.85 12.08 -3.34
C ASP A 3 8.53 11.84 -4.70
N ASN A 4 8.18 10.76 -5.40
CA ASN A 4 8.77 10.34 -6.67
C ASN A 4 10.31 10.17 -6.59
N GLN A 5 10.84 9.82 -5.42
CA GLN A 5 12.26 9.53 -5.20
C GLN A 5 12.45 8.04 -4.96
N ALA A 6 13.17 7.37 -5.86
CA ALA A 6 13.36 5.92 -5.78
C ALA A 6 14.25 5.47 -4.60
N GLU A 7 15.07 6.37 -4.06
CA GLU A 7 16.02 6.08 -2.98
C GLU A 7 15.46 6.33 -1.57
N THR A 8 14.22 6.81 -1.45
CA THR A 8 13.53 6.98 -0.17
C THR A 8 12.46 5.90 -0.02
N TYR A 9 12.20 5.50 1.22
CA TYR A 9 11.16 4.52 1.52
C TYR A 9 10.55 4.78 2.89
N TRP A 10 9.29 4.38 3.02
CA TRP A 10 8.62 4.23 4.31
C TRP A 10 8.95 2.87 4.90
N THR A 11 9.12 2.82 6.22
CA THR A 11 9.33 1.58 6.98
C THR A 11 8.76 1.72 8.39
N THR A 12 8.56 0.59 9.04
CA THR A 12 8.29 0.46 10.48
C THR A 12 9.60 0.25 11.26
N ASN A 13 9.50 0.13 12.59
CA ASN A 13 10.61 -0.31 13.43
C ASN A 13 11.08 -1.73 13.03
N ASP A 14 12.36 -2.04 13.28
CA ASP A 14 13.03 -3.25 12.77
C ASP A 14 12.34 -4.57 13.13
N ASP A 15 11.73 -4.66 14.32
CA ASP A 15 11.03 -5.84 14.83
C ASP A 15 9.56 -5.93 14.36
N GLN A 16 9.03 -4.89 13.73
CA GLN A 16 7.64 -4.81 13.31
C GLN A 16 7.46 -5.25 11.85
N VAL A 17 6.98 -6.48 11.67
CA VAL A 17 6.76 -7.12 10.34
C VAL A 17 5.39 -6.84 9.71
N SER A 18 4.58 -6.02 10.35
CA SER A 18 3.29 -5.53 9.84
C SER A 18 3.27 -4.01 9.90
N GLY A 19 2.33 -3.38 9.22
CA GLY A 19 2.16 -1.93 9.28
C GLY A 19 1.02 -1.44 8.42
N GLU A 20 0.63 -0.20 8.60
CA GLU A 20 -0.43 0.42 7.82
C GLU A 20 -0.02 1.79 7.31
N VAL A 21 -0.51 2.10 6.11
CA VAL A 21 -0.35 3.40 5.47
C VAL A 21 -1.75 3.88 5.10
N GLU A 22 -2.19 4.95 5.74
CA GLU A 22 -3.43 5.64 5.38
C GLU A 22 -3.12 6.81 4.44
N ILE A 23 -3.90 6.92 3.37
CA ILE A 23 -3.85 8.01 2.40
C ILE A 23 -5.21 8.70 2.40
N GLU A 24 -5.19 10.02 2.56
CA GLU A 24 -6.37 10.88 2.46
C GLU A 24 -6.23 11.82 1.27
N PHE A 25 -7.25 11.86 0.43
CA PHE A 25 -7.35 12.71 -0.74
C PHE A 25 -8.10 14.01 -0.38
N PRO A 26 -7.79 15.14 -1.03
CA PRO A 26 -8.53 16.38 -0.85
C PRO A 26 -10.01 16.27 -1.24
N GLU A 27 -10.30 15.42 -2.24
CA GLU A 27 -11.64 15.18 -2.80
C GLU A 27 -11.85 13.69 -3.03
N GLU A 28 -13.11 13.26 -3.03
CA GLU A 28 -13.47 11.90 -3.42
C GLU A 28 -13.11 11.63 -4.88
N GLN A 29 -12.53 10.47 -5.15
CA GLN A 29 -12.19 10.05 -6.50
C GLN A 29 -12.49 8.57 -6.70
N THR A 30 -12.70 8.17 -7.97
CA THR A 30 -12.87 6.76 -8.33
C THR A 30 -11.50 6.08 -8.35
N ILE A 31 -11.40 4.92 -7.71
CA ILE A 31 -10.16 4.15 -7.60
C ILE A 31 -10.36 2.81 -8.28
N ASN A 32 -9.47 2.45 -9.18
CA ASN A 32 -9.50 1.22 -9.98
C ASN A 32 -8.23 0.39 -9.83
N TYR A 33 -7.08 1.05 -9.61
CA TYR A 33 -5.79 0.39 -9.43
C TYR A 33 -4.98 1.05 -8.33
N VAL A 34 -4.24 0.23 -7.60
CA VAL A 34 -3.18 0.69 -6.70
C VAL A 34 -1.85 0.09 -7.16
N LEU A 35 -0.86 0.94 -7.35
CA LEU A 35 0.52 0.55 -7.63
C LEU A 35 1.33 0.65 -6.35
N LEU A 36 2.05 -0.42 -6.04
CA LEU A 36 2.97 -0.50 -4.90
C LEU A 36 4.35 -0.95 -5.39
N GLN A 37 5.40 -0.41 -4.77
CA GLN A 37 6.78 -0.84 -4.98
C GLN A 37 7.53 -0.96 -3.66
N GLU A 38 8.25 -2.07 -3.48
CA GLU A 38 9.23 -2.20 -2.40
C GLU A 38 10.54 -1.52 -2.79
N TYR A 39 11.28 -1.04 -1.80
CA TYR A 39 12.68 -0.62 -1.99
C TYR A 39 13.56 -1.87 -2.17
N ILE A 40 13.55 -2.40 -3.39
CA ILE A 40 14.09 -3.73 -3.72
C ILE A 40 15.59 -3.86 -3.46
N THR A 41 16.32 -2.74 -3.37
CA THR A 41 17.74 -2.68 -2.99
C THR A 41 18.00 -3.34 -1.63
N LEU A 42 17.02 -3.32 -0.72
CA LEU A 42 17.09 -4.00 0.59
C LEU A 42 16.40 -5.37 0.61
N GLY A 43 16.09 -5.92 -0.56
CA GLY A 43 15.42 -7.19 -0.77
C GLY A 43 13.89 -7.11 -0.72
N GLN A 44 13.24 -8.17 -1.21
CA GLN A 44 11.79 -8.34 -1.19
C GLN A 44 11.35 -8.93 0.15
N ARG A 45 10.45 -8.22 0.87
CA ARG A 45 10.06 -8.56 2.25
C ARG A 45 8.59 -8.90 2.39
N ILE A 46 7.70 -8.14 1.75
CA ILE A 46 6.25 -8.25 1.97
C ILE A 46 5.71 -9.59 1.43
N LYS A 47 4.91 -10.28 2.25
CA LYS A 47 4.31 -11.59 1.94
C LYS A 47 2.79 -11.53 1.79
N SER A 48 2.13 -10.59 2.46
CA SER A 48 0.68 -10.37 2.34
C SER A 48 0.28 -8.95 2.71
N PHE A 49 -0.70 -8.40 1.98
CA PHE A 49 -1.26 -7.08 2.23
C PHE A 49 -2.72 -6.97 1.77
N ASN A 50 -3.44 -6.04 2.39
CA ASN A 50 -4.77 -5.62 2.00
C ASN A 50 -4.75 -4.17 1.49
N ILE A 51 -5.69 -3.87 0.60
CA ILE A 51 -6.06 -2.52 0.17
C ILE A 51 -7.49 -2.30 0.63
N GLU A 52 -7.70 -1.27 1.43
CA GLU A 52 -8.99 -0.95 2.02
C GLU A 52 -9.40 0.48 1.64
N ALA A 53 -10.68 0.68 1.39
CA ALA A 53 -11.28 2.00 1.23
C ALA A 53 -12.20 2.32 2.40
N ARG A 54 -12.31 3.60 2.73
CA ARG A 54 -13.30 4.10 3.68
C ARG A 54 -14.63 4.31 2.95
N ILE A 55 -15.63 3.49 3.27
CA ILE A 55 -16.98 3.54 2.68
C ILE A 55 -17.99 3.48 3.82
N ASP A 56 -18.93 4.42 3.85
CA ASP A 56 -19.95 4.53 4.91
C ASP A 56 -19.36 4.50 6.32
N ASP A 57 -18.26 5.24 6.52
CA ASP A 57 -17.55 5.24 7.78
C ASP A 57 -17.11 3.84 8.27
N GLN A 58 -16.79 2.95 7.34
CA GLN A 58 -16.17 1.65 7.62
C GLN A 58 -14.99 1.38 6.66
N TRP A 59 -13.96 0.73 7.18
CA TRP A 59 -12.88 0.22 6.32
C TRP A 59 -13.37 -1.07 5.65
N GLN A 60 -13.36 -1.08 4.32
CA GLN A 60 -13.77 -2.23 3.52
C GLN A 60 -12.60 -2.65 2.63
N THR A 61 -12.26 -3.93 2.64
CA THR A 61 -11.20 -4.48 1.78
C THR A 61 -11.69 -4.50 0.33
N ILE A 62 -11.05 -3.73 -0.54
CA ILE A 62 -11.34 -3.63 -1.98
C ILE A 62 -10.29 -4.35 -2.84
N GLY A 63 -9.18 -4.78 -2.23
CA GLY A 63 -8.11 -5.50 -2.90
C GLY A 63 -7.20 -6.21 -1.92
N LYS A 64 -6.48 -7.22 -2.41
CA LYS A 64 -5.50 -7.98 -1.61
C LYS A 64 -4.38 -8.51 -2.49
N GLY A 65 -3.24 -8.76 -1.88
CA GLY A 65 -2.09 -9.35 -2.57
C GLY A 65 -1.18 -10.10 -1.61
N THR A 66 -0.25 -10.85 -2.19
CA THR A 66 0.80 -11.53 -1.44
C THR A 66 2.07 -10.69 -1.47
N THR A 67 2.87 -10.84 -2.52
CA THR A 67 4.14 -10.13 -2.69
C THR A 67 3.99 -8.87 -3.52
N ILE A 68 4.80 -7.86 -3.21
CA ILE A 68 4.91 -6.63 -4.02
C ILE A 68 6.16 -6.71 -4.93
N GLY A 69 7.35 -6.83 -4.35
CA GLY A 69 8.61 -6.84 -5.10
C GLY A 69 8.90 -5.52 -5.78
N TYR A 70 9.48 -5.57 -6.99
CA TYR A 70 9.89 -4.37 -7.72
C TYR A 70 8.71 -3.44 -8.06
N LYS A 71 7.60 -4.02 -8.52
CA LYS A 71 6.37 -3.29 -8.86
C LYS A 71 5.18 -4.23 -8.91
N ARG A 72 4.10 -3.83 -8.25
CA ARG A 72 2.80 -4.53 -8.27
C ARG A 72 1.70 -3.53 -8.59
N ILE A 73 0.95 -3.77 -9.66
CA ILE A 73 -0.29 -3.05 -9.96
C ILE A 73 -1.43 -4.00 -9.58
N VAL A 74 -2.27 -3.56 -8.64
CA VAL A 74 -3.37 -4.35 -8.10
C VAL A 74 -4.68 -3.73 -8.57
N PRO A 75 -5.46 -4.41 -9.42
CA PRO A 75 -6.84 -4.00 -9.66
C PRO A 75 -7.64 -4.15 -8.36
N VAL A 76 -8.48 -3.17 -8.07
CA VAL A 76 -9.38 -3.17 -6.92
C VAL A 76 -10.83 -3.18 -7.37
N GLU A 77 -11.73 -3.52 -6.45
CA GLU A 77 -13.15 -3.23 -6.63
C GLU A 77 -13.31 -1.71 -6.79
N SER A 78 -13.92 -1.29 -7.90
CA SER A 78 -14.03 0.14 -8.24
C SER A 78 -14.92 0.84 -7.21
N VAL A 79 -14.35 1.81 -6.51
CA VAL A 79 -15.01 2.54 -5.43
C VAL A 79 -14.73 4.02 -5.53
N VAL A 80 -15.68 4.84 -5.09
CA VAL A 80 -15.50 6.28 -4.89
C VAL A 80 -15.21 6.50 -3.41
N THR A 81 -14.04 7.08 -3.10
CA THR A 81 -13.65 7.36 -1.71
C THR A 81 -12.63 8.50 -1.66
N ASN A 82 -12.52 9.15 -0.51
CA ASN A 82 -11.43 10.08 -0.21
C ASN A 82 -10.35 9.48 0.72
N LYS A 83 -10.48 8.22 1.18
CA LYS A 83 -9.49 7.57 2.05
C LYS A 83 -9.21 6.13 1.64
N LEU A 84 -7.92 5.82 1.51
CA LEU A 84 -7.40 4.48 1.32
C LEU A 84 -6.51 4.08 2.50
N LYS A 85 -6.43 2.77 2.74
CA LYS A 85 -5.45 2.18 3.64
C LYS A 85 -4.79 0.96 3.01
N ILE A 86 -3.48 0.90 3.09
CA ILE A 86 -2.69 -0.28 2.75
C ILE A 86 -2.26 -0.93 4.06
N THR A 87 -2.70 -2.15 4.32
CA THR A 87 -2.32 -2.90 5.52
C THR A 87 -1.42 -4.05 5.14
N ILE A 88 -0.14 -3.97 5.55
CA ILE A 88 0.81 -5.07 5.45
C ILE A 88 0.54 -6.04 6.60
N GLN A 89 0.10 -7.25 6.25
CA GLN A 89 -0.30 -8.27 7.22
C GLN A 89 0.90 -9.10 7.70
N ASP A 90 1.80 -9.46 6.78
CA ASP A 90 3.02 -10.22 7.10
C ASP A 90 4.15 -9.88 6.11
N SER A 91 5.38 -9.95 6.59
CA SER A 91 6.61 -9.73 5.84
C SER A 91 7.76 -10.55 6.43
N LYS A 92 8.90 -10.61 5.73
CA LYS A 92 10.12 -11.32 6.19
C LYS A 92 10.96 -10.50 7.18
N ALA A 93 10.76 -9.19 7.18
CA ALA A 93 11.40 -8.16 8.01
C ALA A 93 10.59 -6.86 7.82
N CYS A 94 10.85 -5.80 8.62
CA CYS A 94 10.12 -4.53 8.50
C CYS A 94 9.89 -4.10 7.03
N PRO A 95 8.64 -3.83 6.61
CA PRO A 95 8.33 -3.51 5.22
C PRO A 95 9.04 -2.24 4.76
N VAL A 96 9.50 -2.22 3.51
CA VAL A 96 10.17 -1.05 2.92
C VAL A 96 9.47 -0.67 1.63
N ILE A 97 8.58 0.33 1.68
CA ILE A 97 7.77 0.76 0.53
C ILE A 97 8.33 2.07 -0.03
N SER A 98 8.87 2.03 -1.25
CA SER A 98 9.46 3.20 -1.91
C SER A 98 8.43 4.04 -2.66
N ASN A 99 7.42 3.40 -3.26
CA ASN A 99 6.43 4.10 -4.08
C ASN A 99 5.01 3.55 -3.88
N LEU A 100 4.04 4.46 -3.90
CA LEU A 100 2.61 4.19 -3.88
C LEU A 100 1.91 5.16 -4.83
N GLU A 101 1.17 4.64 -5.80
CA GLU A 101 0.37 5.44 -6.74
C GLU A 101 -1.04 4.85 -6.85
N ILE A 102 -2.02 5.71 -7.14
CA ILE A 102 -3.45 5.39 -7.17
C ILE A 102 -4.03 5.90 -8.50
N TYR A 103 -4.84 5.06 -9.15
CA TYR A 103 -5.41 5.28 -10.49
C TYR A 103 -6.87 4.82 -10.57
#